data_AF-A0A941A2C7-F1
#
_entry.id   AF-A0A941A2C7-F1
#
_cell.length_a   1.000
_cell.length_b   1.000
_cell.length_c   1.000
_cell.angle_alpha   90.00
_cell.angle_beta   90.00
_cell.angle_gamma   90.00
#
_symmetry.space_group_name_H-M   'P 1'
#
loop_
_entity.id
_entity.type
_entity.pdbx_description
1 polymer ?
#
loop_
_entity_poly.entity_id
_entity_poly.type
_entity_poly.pdbx_seq_one_letter_code
_entity_poly.pdbx_strand_id
1 'polypeptide(L)' 'MAFEKLAIFGAGAIGSVLGAYLARAGRDITLIDMWGAHVDAMAQHGLTVTAP' A
#
# COMPACT_ATOMS: atom_id res chain seq x y z
N MET A 1 15.97 0.54 -16.70
CA MET A 1 15.80 -0.45 -15.62
C MET A 1 14.49 -0.15 -14.92
N ALA A 2 13.61 -1.13 -14.75
CA ALA A 2 12.42 -1.00 -13.93
C ALA A 2 12.64 -1.81 -12.64
N PHE A 3 12.17 -1.29 -11.50
CA PHE A 3 12.18 -2.06 -10.26
C PHE A 3 11.13 -3.18 -10.36
N GLU A 4 11.56 -4.42 -10.14
CA GLU A 4 10.71 -5.63 -10.16
C GLU A 4 9.69 -5.63 -9.01
N LYS A 5 10.07 -5.10 -7.85
CA LYS A 5 9.22 -4.99 -6.66
C LYS A 5 9.41 -3.65 -5.98
N LEU A 6 8.33 -3.10 -5.44
CA LEU A 6 8.32 -1.86 -4.70
C LEU A 6 7.88 -2.12 -3.25
N ALA A 7 8.33 -1.27 -2.33
CA ALA A 7 7.84 -1.25 -0.96
C ALA A 7 7.65 0.19 -0.48
N ILE A 8 6.62 0.42 0.32
CA ILE A 8 6.40 1.67 1.05
C ILE A 8 6.40 1.35 2.54
N PHE A 9 7.28 2.01 3.28
CA PHE A 9 7.31 1.96 4.74
C PHE A 9 6.44 3.09 5.31
N GLY A 10 5.36 2.71 5.99
CA GLY A 10 4.27 3.54 6.47
C GLY A 10 3.02 3.38 5.61
N ALA A 11 1.96 2.79 6.17
CA ALA A 11 0.67 2.62 5.50
C ALA A 11 -0.37 3.68 5.95
N GLY A 12 0.07 4.80 6.53
CA GLY A 12 -0.80 5.94 6.84
C GLY A 12 -1.35 6.65 5.60
N ALA A 13 -1.98 7.81 5.77
CA ALA A 13 -2.70 8.51 4.69
C ALA A 13 -1.91 8.65 3.37
N ILE A 14 -0.67 9.14 3.43
CA ILE A 14 0.16 9.35 2.22
C ILE A 14 0.61 8.02 1.62
N GLY A 15 1.15 7.12 2.45
CA GLY A 15 1.68 5.84 1.98
C GLY A 15 0.61 4.95 1.38
N SER A 16 -0.59 4.93 1.97
CA SER A 16 -1.76 4.24 1.42
C SER A 16 -2.19 4.82 0.06
N VAL A 17 -2.27 6.14 -0.08
CA VAL A 17 -2.63 6.76 -1.37
C VAL A 17 -1.61 6.41 -2.44
N LEU A 18 -0.31 6.57 -2.16
CA LEU A 18 0.75 6.20 -3.11
C LEU A 18 0.71 4.71 -3.47
N GLY A 19 0.56 3.84 -2.46
CA GLY A 19 0.42 2.41 -2.64
C GLY A 19 -0.76 2.04 -3.53
N ALA A 20 -1.92 2.66 -3.33
CA ALA A 20 -3.11 2.43 -4.13
C ALA A 20 -2.92 2.82 -5.59
N TYR A 21 -2.31 3.99 -5.88
CA TYR A 21 -2.02 4.39 -7.26
C TYR A 21 -0.99 3.47 -7.93
N LEU A 22 0.05 3.02 -7.21
CA LEU A 22 1.04 2.08 -7.72
C LEU A 22 0.43 0.70 -8.00
N ALA A 23 -0.39 0.19 -7.08
CA ALA A 23 -1.14 -1.05 -7.27
C ALA A 23 -2.10 -0.94 -8.47
N ARG A 24 -2.82 0.19 -8.60
CA ARG A 24 -3.71 0.46 -9.75
C ARG A 24 -2.95 0.54 -11.08
N ALA A 25 -1.68 0.95 -11.06
CA ALA A 25 -0.79 0.95 -12.22
C ALA A 25 -0.16 -0.43 -12.52
N GLY A 26 -0.58 -1.50 -11.83
CA GLY A 26 -0.11 -2.87 -12.05
C GLY A 26 1.30 -3.15 -11.52
N ARG A 27 1.79 -2.36 -10.56
CA ARG A 27 3.10 -2.59 -9.93
C ARG A 27 2.97 -3.56 -8.75
N ASP A 28 3.94 -4.47 -8.61
CA ASP A 28 4.09 -5.30 -7.41
C ASP A 28 4.60 -4.42 -6.26
N ILE A 29 3.72 -4.08 -5.31
CA ILE A 29 3.97 -3.17 -4.20
C ILE A 29 3.59 -3.82 -2.86
N THR A 30 4.49 -3.74 -1.89
CA THR A 30 4.23 -4.12 -0.49
C THR A 30 4.10 -2.89 0.38
N LEU A 31 3.03 -2.81 1.18
CA LEU A 31 2.86 -1.81 2.24
C LEU A 31 3.35 -2.40 3.56
N ILE A 32 4.18 -1.66 4.28
CA ILE A 32 4.77 -2.07 5.55
C ILE A 32 4.36 -1.05 6.60
N ASP A 33 3.80 -1.50 7.72
CA ASP A 33 3.49 -0.62 8.85
C ASP A 33 3.88 -1.30 10.17
N MET A 34 4.24 -0.52 11.18
CA MET A 34 4.59 -1.04 12.51
C MET A 34 3.35 -1.32 13.36
N TRP A 35 2.18 -0.79 12.97
CA TRP A 35 0.93 -1.03 13.66
C TRP A 35 0.31 -2.37 13.21
N GLY A 36 0.61 -3.44 13.97
CA GLY A 36 0.16 -4.80 13.64
C GLY A 36 -1.35 -4.93 13.35
N ALA A 37 -2.21 -4.38 14.20
CA ALA A 37 -3.65 -4.43 13.98
C ALA A 37 -4.10 -3.74 12.66
N HIS A 38 -3.38 -2.71 12.22
CA HIS A 38 -3.65 -2.07 10.92
C HIS A 38 -3.22 -2.99 9.77
N VAL A 39 -2.04 -3.62 9.88
CA VAL A 39 -1.56 -4.61 8.89
C VAL A 39 -2.55 -5.78 8.77
N ASP A 40 -3.03 -6.30 9.89
CA ASP A 40 -4.00 -7.41 9.90
C ASP A 40 -5.31 -7.02 9.22
N ALA A 41 -5.83 -5.81 9.52
CA ALA A 41 -7.04 -5.30 8.87
C ALA A 41 -6.86 -5.13 7.36
N MET A 42 -5.71 -4.59 6.92
CA MET A 42 -5.40 -4.45 5.49
C MET A 42 -5.23 -5.81 4.80
N ALA A 43 -4.63 -6.80 5.46
CA ALA A 43 -4.49 -8.15 4.89
C ALA A 43 -5.85 -8.84 4.70
N GLN A 44 -6.82 -8.59 5.60
CA GLN A 44 -8.15 -9.19 5.54
C GLN A 44 -9.10 -8.46 4.57
N HIS A 45 -9.03 -7.14 4.53
CA HIS A 45 -10.03 -6.30 3.84
C HIS A 45 -9.47 -5.59 2.59
N GLY A 46 -8.16 -5.65 2.39
CA GLY A 46 -7.48 -4.85 1.37
C GLY A 46 -7.39 -3.37 1.75
N LEU A 47 -6.96 -2.57 0.78
CA LEU A 47 -6.86 -1.12 0.88
C LEU A 47 -7.93 -0.45 0.01
N THR A 48 -8.77 0.39 0.63
CA THR A 48 -9.74 1.24 -0.08
C THR A 48 -9.30 2.69 0.00
N VAL A 49 -9.13 3.32 -1.17
CA VAL A 49 -8.80 4.75 -1.26
C VAL A 49 -9.86 5.46 -2.08
N THR A 50 -10.54 6.42 -1.46
CA THR A 50 -11.42 7.37 -2.15
C THR A 50 -10.66 8.67 -2.32
N ALA A 51 -10.27 8.98 -3.55
CA ALA A 51 -9.62 10.21 -3.94
C ALA A 51 -10.32 10.77 -5.19
N PRO A 52 -10.20 12.08 -5.48
CA PRO A 52 -10.73 12.68 -6.70
C PRO A 52 -10.25 11.99 -7.99
#